data_AF-A0A6G6YZ46-F1
#
_entry.id   AF-A0A6G6YZ46-F1
#
_cell.length_a   1.000
_cell.length_b   1.000
_cell.length_c   1.000
_cell.angle_alpha   90.00
_cell.angle_beta   90.00
_cell.angle_gamma   90.00
#
_symmetry.space_group_name_H-M   'P 1'
#
loop_
_entity.id
_entity.type
_entity.pdbx_description
1 polymer ?
#
loop_
_entity_poly.entity_id
_entity_poly.type
_entity_poly.pdbx_seq_one_letter_code
_entity_poly.pdbx_strand_id
1 'polypeptide(L)'
;MSDMPASEAAAPQVSPNNPCPFLRALVAGNYVGGHIVPLPELTGTIGRATGKTGLAGADAKAKIFMVAQMANGIGPFSQLRSLTHGAILDELRNGPLDKHGAGSRILDQHAVVHEDEIARLATFGKDYPNPDGGTERGLSASDIKTFMAANFQRAKDEHPPSYAILHGYYPLLMLGEWPVLLDIMGKGDGNDRYLSVAEVRTLFVERRFPDRIVTLLNA
;
A
#
# COMPACT_ATOMS: atom_id res chain seq x y z
N MET A 1 -29.72 0.30 37.12
CA MET A 1 -28.49 -0.25 36.53
C MET A 1 -28.92 -1.02 35.30
N SER A 2 -28.83 -0.40 34.14
CA SER A 2 -29.10 -1.05 32.86
C SER A 2 -27.78 -1.07 32.11
N ASP A 3 -27.11 -2.22 32.12
CA ASP A 3 -25.97 -2.47 31.24
C ASP A 3 -26.52 -2.62 29.81
N MET A 4 -26.24 -1.62 28.98
CA MET A 4 -26.29 -1.80 27.54
C MET A 4 -25.01 -2.51 27.10
N PRO A 5 -25.08 -3.61 26.34
CA PRO A 5 -23.89 -4.19 25.76
C PRO A 5 -23.31 -3.17 24.77
N ALA A 6 -22.02 -2.88 24.92
CA ALA A 6 -21.27 -2.16 23.90
C ALA A 6 -21.42 -2.93 22.59
N SER A 7 -22.03 -2.30 21.59
CA SER A 7 -22.09 -2.85 20.23
C SER A 7 -20.65 -3.05 19.77
N GLU A 8 -20.21 -4.30 19.70
CA GLU A 8 -19.00 -4.70 19.00
C GLU A 8 -19.23 -4.36 17.53
N ALA A 9 -18.82 -3.16 17.12
CA ALA A 9 -19.04 -2.65 15.78
C ALA A 9 -18.43 -3.65 14.79
N ALA A 10 -19.21 -4.11 13.82
CA ALA A 10 -18.73 -5.02 12.79
C ALA A 10 -17.47 -4.42 12.13
N ALA A 11 -16.45 -5.25 11.93
CA ALA A 11 -15.22 -4.83 11.28
C ALA A 11 -15.55 -4.18 9.92
N PRO A 12 -14.96 -3.02 9.59
CA PRO A 12 -15.32 -2.29 8.39
C PRO A 12 -15.02 -3.14 7.15
N GLN A 13 -15.96 -3.14 6.20
CA GLN A 13 -15.84 -3.92 4.98
C GLN A 13 -14.75 -3.33 4.08
N VAL A 14 -13.81 -4.17 3.66
CA VAL A 14 -12.79 -3.78 2.67
C VAL A 14 -13.40 -3.76 1.28
N SER A 15 -13.44 -2.60 0.65
CA SER A 15 -14.00 -2.45 -0.70
C SER A 15 -13.14 -3.11 -1.79
N PRO A 16 -13.73 -3.78 -2.79
CA PRO A 16 -13.02 -4.26 -3.97
C PRO A 16 -12.49 -3.12 -4.86
N ASN A 17 -13.00 -1.89 -4.69
CA ASN A 17 -12.55 -0.72 -5.42
C ASN A 17 -11.37 0.01 -4.75
N ASN A 18 -10.87 -0.49 -3.63
CA ASN A 18 -9.62 -0.04 -3.04
C ASN A 18 -8.44 -0.87 -3.61
N PRO A 19 -7.61 -0.31 -4.52
CA PRO A 19 -6.50 -1.04 -5.14
C PRO A 19 -5.24 -1.07 -4.25
N CYS A 20 -5.22 -0.37 -3.11
CA CYS A 20 -4.03 -0.23 -2.29
C CYS A 20 -3.98 -1.33 -1.21
N PRO A 21 -3.04 -2.29 -1.26
CA PRO A 21 -2.95 -3.36 -0.27
C PRO A 21 -2.73 -2.85 1.16
N PHE A 22 -1.99 -1.75 1.32
CA PHE A 22 -1.76 -1.11 2.61
C PHE A 22 -3.06 -0.55 3.21
N LEU A 23 -3.85 0.20 2.43
CA LEU A 23 -5.13 0.72 2.88
C LEU A 23 -6.14 -0.40 3.16
N ARG A 24 -6.15 -1.45 2.33
CA ARG A 24 -7.00 -2.64 2.56
C ARG A 24 -6.68 -3.30 3.91
N ALA A 25 -5.41 -3.37 4.30
CA ALA A 25 -4.98 -3.88 5.59
C ALA A 25 -5.32 -2.93 6.76
N LEU A 26 -5.24 -1.61 6.56
CA LEU A 26 -5.70 -0.65 7.57
C LEU A 26 -7.20 -0.82 7.87
N VAL A 27 -8.02 -0.95 6.83
CA VAL A 27 -9.46 -1.19 6.97
C VAL A 27 -9.72 -2.55 7.62
N ALA A 28 -9.10 -3.63 7.11
CA ALA A 28 -9.29 -4.98 7.67
C ALA A 28 -8.90 -5.08 9.14
N GLY A 29 -7.88 -4.33 9.56
CA GLY A 29 -7.42 -4.25 10.95
C GLY A 29 -8.17 -3.23 11.82
N ASN A 30 -9.23 -2.60 11.31
CA ASN A 30 -10.00 -1.56 12.01
C ASN A 30 -9.17 -0.34 12.48
N TYR A 31 -8.11 0.00 11.75
CA TYR A 31 -7.28 1.18 12.01
C TYR A 31 -7.84 2.46 11.38
N VAL A 32 -8.71 2.31 10.38
CA VAL A 32 -9.49 3.38 9.71
C VAL A 32 -10.84 2.81 9.25
N GLY A 33 -11.82 3.68 8.98
CA GLY A 33 -13.11 3.30 8.39
C GLY A 33 -13.01 2.73 6.96
N GLY A 34 -14.01 1.93 6.55
CA GLY A 34 -13.99 1.22 5.27
C GLY A 34 -14.39 2.02 4.04
N HIS A 35 -15.10 3.15 4.23
CA HIS A 35 -15.66 3.95 3.13
C HIS A 35 -14.99 5.32 3.07
N ILE A 36 -15.41 6.23 3.96
CA ILE A 36 -14.91 7.58 4.04
C ILE A 36 -13.99 7.68 5.26
N VAL A 37 -12.76 8.13 5.03
CA VAL A 37 -11.77 8.34 6.09
C VAL A 37 -11.33 9.80 6.06
N PRO A 38 -11.52 10.58 7.15
CA PRO A 38 -11.01 11.94 7.25
C PRO A 38 -9.51 12.00 6.92
N LEU A 39 -9.09 12.99 6.12
CA LEU A 39 -7.68 13.12 5.73
C LEU A 39 -6.72 13.19 6.94
N PRO A 40 -7.03 13.92 8.03
CA PRO A 40 -6.16 13.93 9.21
C PRO A 40 -6.02 12.57 9.88
N GLU A 41 -7.10 11.79 9.92
CA GLU A 41 -7.08 10.42 10.47
C GLU A 41 -6.22 9.52 9.59
N LEU A 42 -6.46 9.51 8.28
CA LEU A 42 -5.71 8.70 7.33
C LEU A 42 -4.21 9.04 7.34
N THR A 43 -3.89 10.33 7.29
CA THR A 43 -2.52 10.83 7.36
C THR A 43 -1.86 10.51 8.70
N GLY A 44 -2.59 10.65 9.80
CA GLY A 44 -2.12 10.32 11.14
C GLY A 44 -1.78 8.84 11.27
N THR A 45 -2.70 7.98 10.85
CA THR A 45 -2.56 6.52 10.94
C THR A 45 -1.43 5.98 10.05
N ILE A 46 -1.37 6.37 8.77
CA ILE A 46 -0.25 5.97 7.90
C ILE A 46 1.06 6.58 8.42
N GLY A 47 1.03 7.82 8.91
CA GLY A 47 2.18 8.49 9.50
C GLY A 47 2.76 7.72 10.68
N ARG A 48 1.91 7.19 11.57
CA ARG A 48 2.35 6.32 12.68
C ARG A 48 3.06 5.06 12.18
N ALA A 49 2.48 4.38 11.18
CA ALA A 49 3.08 3.18 10.60
C ALA A 49 4.49 3.40 10.04
N THR A 50 4.87 4.62 9.66
CA THR A 50 6.24 4.93 9.22
C THR A 50 7.28 4.88 10.34
N GLY A 51 6.87 4.97 11.61
CA GLY A 51 7.76 5.10 12.76
C GLY A 51 8.58 6.40 12.82
N LYS A 52 8.37 7.34 11.89
CA LYS A 52 9.14 8.60 11.80
C LYS A 52 8.57 9.66 12.75
N THR A 53 9.45 10.32 13.50
CA THR A 53 9.12 11.40 14.44
C THR A 53 9.83 12.70 14.06
N GLY A 54 9.51 13.80 14.75
CA GLY A 54 10.12 15.11 14.50
C GLY A 54 9.89 15.64 13.08
N LEU A 55 10.91 16.30 12.51
CA LEU A 55 10.84 16.88 11.16
C LEU A 55 10.60 15.82 10.07
N ALA A 56 11.23 14.65 10.19
CA ALA A 56 11.02 13.54 9.26
C ALA A 56 9.58 13.00 9.31
N GLY A 57 8.98 12.95 10.50
CA GLY A 57 7.57 12.59 10.67
C GLY A 57 6.62 13.63 10.10
N ALA A 58 6.94 14.92 10.25
CA ALA A 58 6.14 16.01 9.66
C ALA A 58 6.18 15.98 8.13
N ASP A 59 7.36 15.78 7.52
CA ASP A 59 7.52 15.62 6.07
C ASP A 59 6.76 14.40 5.54
N ALA A 60 6.87 13.25 6.22
CA ALA A 60 6.14 12.05 5.84
C ALA A 60 4.62 12.28 5.86
N LYS A 61 4.09 12.88 6.93
CA LYS A 61 2.66 13.22 7.03
C LYS A 61 2.21 14.18 5.93
N ALA A 62 3.02 15.20 5.60
CA ALA A 62 2.70 16.13 4.51
C ALA A 62 2.62 15.41 3.16
N LYS A 63 3.56 14.51 2.86
CA LYS A 63 3.54 13.69 1.63
C LYS A 63 2.33 12.76 1.56
N ILE A 64 2.02 12.08 2.66
CA ILE A 64 0.85 11.20 2.77
C ILE A 64 -0.44 12.01 2.55
N PHE A 65 -0.55 13.19 3.18
CA PHE A 65 -1.70 14.08 3.01
C PHE A 65 -1.89 14.49 1.56
N MET A 66 -0.81 14.88 0.85
CA MET A 66 -0.89 15.22 -0.57
C MET A 66 -1.40 14.05 -1.41
N VAL A 67 -0.86 12.84 -1.20
CA VAL A 67 -1.31 11.65 -1.93
C VAL A 67 -2.79 11.34 -1.63
N ALA A 68 -3.18 11.37 -0.35
CA ALA A 68 -4.56 11.13 0.07
C ALA A 68 -5.54 12.16 -0.52
N GLN A 69 -5.14 13.44 -0.62
CA GLN A 69 -5.97 14.49 -1.19
C GLN A 69 -6.23 14.24 -2.70
N MET A 70 -5.21 13.78 -3.43
CA MET A 70 -5.32 13.49 -4.87
C MET A 70 -6.03 12.16 -5.16
N ALA A 71 -6.15 11.25 -4.18
CA ALA A 71 -6.58 9.87 -4.39
C ALA A 71 -7.98 9.74 -5.02
N ASN A 72 -8.89 10.70 -4.76
CA ASN A 72 -10.25 10.73 -5.33
C ASN A 72 -10.44 11.79 -6.44
N GLY A 73 -9.35 12.24 -7.08
CA GLY A 73 -9.36 13.15 -8.24
C GLY A 73 -8.62 14.46 -8.03
N ILE A 74 -8.07 15.04 -9.10
CA ILE A 74 -7.19 16.24 -9.06
C ILE A 74 -7.88 17.57 -9.41
N GLY A 75 -9.16 17.54 -9.79
CA GLY A 75 -9.93 18.74 -10.12
C GLY A 75 -10.33 19.56 -8.88
N PRO A 76 -10.68 20.86 -9.05
CA PRO A 76 -11.00 21.75 -7.93
C PRO A 76 -12.17 21.24 -7.07
N PHE A 77 -13.19 20.65 -7.71
CA PHE A 77 -14.34 20.07 -7.00
C PHE A 77 -13.96 18.82 -6.20
N SER A 78 -13.16 17.91 -6.78
CA SER A 78 -12.70 16.70 -6.07
C SER A 78 -11.78 17.05 -4.90
N GLN A 79 -10.90 18.05 -5.04
CA GLN A 79 -10.04 18.49 -3.94
C GLN A 79 -10.85 19.10 -2.78
N LEU A 80 -11.83 19.96 -3.07
CA LEU A 80 -12.73 20.51 -2.06
C LEU A 80 -13.55 19.40 -1.37
N ARG A 81 -14.04 18.43 -2.14
CA ARG A 81 -14.73 17.25 -1.61
C ARG A 81 -13.83 16.45 -0.67
N SER A 82 -12.60 16.13 -1.06
CA SER A 82 -11.65 15.39 -0.21
C SER A 82 -11.33 16.14 1.08
N LEU A 83 -11.20 17.47 1.03
CA LEU A 83 -10.95 18.29 2.22
C LEU A 83 -12.15 18.35 3.18
N THR A 84 -13.37 18.30 2.66
CA THR A 84 -14.61 18.42 3.45
C THR A 84 -15.12 17.08 3.96
N HIS A 85 -14.98 16.02 3.16
CA HIS A 85 -15.54 14.70 3.45
C HIS A 85 -14.46 13.68 3.84
N GLY A 86 -13.21 13.85 3.41
CA GLY A 86 -12.15 12.85 3.57
C GLY A 86 -11.89 12.06 2.29
N ALA A 87 -10.98 11.09 2.38
CA ALA A 87 -10.69 10.15 1.31
C ALA A 87 -11.78 9.07 1.25
N ILE A 88 -12.30 8.80 0.06
CA ILE A 88 -13.34 7.79 -0.20
C ILE A 88 -12.65 6.55 -0.76
N LEU A 89 -12.39 5.57 0.10
CA LEU A 89 -11.59 4.39 -0.21
C LEU A 89 -12.24 3.50 -1.29
N ASP A 90 -13.56 3.60 -1.44
CA ASP A 90 -14.35 2.84 -2.43
C ASP A 90 -14.34 3.45 -3.83
N GLU A 91 -13.81 4.67 -3.96
CA GLU A 91 -13.70 5.41 -5.23
C GLU A 91 -12.24 5.54 -5.69
N LEU A 92 -11.34 4.71 -5.15
CA LEU A 92 -9.92 4.75 -5.54
C LEU A 92 -9.68 4.09 -6.90
N ARG A 93 -10.51 3.11 -7.27
CA ARG A 93 -10.51 2.49 -8.60
C ARG A 93 -10.85 3.53 -9.67
N ASN A 94 -10.13 3.50 -10.79
CA ASN A 94 -10.22 4.51 -11.85
C ASN A 94 -9.87 5.94 -11.40
N GLY A 95 -9.41 6.11 -10.16
CA GLY A 95 -8.85 7.36 -9.66
C GLY A 95 -7.47 7.60 -10.27
N PRO A 96 -6.90 8.81 -10.07
CA PRO A 96 -5.64 9.22 -10.70
C PRO A 96 -4.41 8.39 -10.28
N LEU A 97 -4.52 7.59 -9.22
CA LEU A 97 -3.44 6.74 -8.70
C LEU A 97 -3.65 5.24 -9.02
N ASP A 98 -4.77 4.88 -9.62
CA ASP A 98 -5.05 3.50 -10.02
C ASP A 98 -4.19 3.09 -11.22
N LYS A 99 -3.58 1.92 -11.10
CA LYS A 99 -2.69 1.34 -12.12
C LYS A 99 -3.37 0.23 -12.91
N HIS A 100 -4.67 0.01 -12.70
CA HIS A 100 -5.48 -1.02 -13.38
C HIS A 100 -4.84 -2.42 -13.35
N GLY A 101 -4.18 -2.76 -12.22
CA GLY A 101 -3.52 -4.06 -12.04
C GLY A 101 -2.16 -4.19 -12.74
N ALA A 102 -1.74 -3.24 -13.58
CA ALA A 102 -0.46 -3.30 -14.30
C ALA A 102 0.79 -3.20 -13.41
N GLY A 103 0.59 -2.90 -12.12
CA GLY A 103 1.65 -2.65 -11.19
C GLY A 103 2.44 -3.90 -10.81
N SER A 104 2.17 -4.43 -9.62
CA SER A 104 2.73 -5.71 -9.20
C SER A 104 2.07 -6.91 -9.88
N ARG A 105 0.83 -6.74 -10.40
CA ARG A 105 -0.12 -7.79 -10.79
C ARG A 105 -0.54 -8.75 -9.66
N ILE A 106 -0.03 -8.58 -8.44
CA ILE A 106 -0.43 -9.37 -7.27
C ILE A 106 -1.90 -9.12 -6.91
N LEU A 107 -2.38 -7.88 -7.01
CA LEU A 107 -3.80 -7.54 -6.88
C LEU A 107 -4.28 -6.98 -8.22
N ASP A 108 -5.25 -7.63 -8.84
CA ASP A 108 -5.75 -7.23 -10.16
C ASP A 108 -6.89 -6.20 -10.11
N GLN A 109 -7.44 -5.87 -11.28
CA GLN A 109 -8.54 -4.91 -11.42
C GLN A 109 -9.89 -5.36 -10.83
N HIS A 110 -10.03 -6.65 -10.52
CA HIS A 110 -11.21 -7.25 -9.92
C HIS A 110 -11.01 -7.55 -8.42
N ALA A 111 -9.92 -7.04 -7.84
CA ALA A 111 -9.53 -7.27 -6.46
C ALA A 111 -9.23 -8.73 -6.13
N VAL A 112 -8.83 -9.51 -7.14
CA VAL A 112 -8.35 -10.88 -6.98
C VAL A 112 -6.85 -10.85 -6.72
N VAL A 113 -6.41 -11.67 -5.75
CA VAL A 113 -5.00 -11.84 -5.43
C VAL A 113 -4.44 -13.03 -6.21
N HIS A 114 -3.36 -12.81 -6.94
CA HIS A 114 -2.65 -13.81 -7.73
C HIS A 114 -1.41 -14.28 -6.96
N GLU A 115 -1.51 -15.42 -6.25
CA GLU A 115 -0.41 -15.95 -5.43
C GLU A 115 0.80 -16.40 -6.26
N ASP A 116 0.61 -16.72 -7.54
CA ASP A 116 1.69 -17.00 -8.49
C ASP A 116 2.54 -15.74 -8.79
N GLU A 117 1.96 -14.54 -8.77
CA GLU A 117 2.73 -13.30 -8.87
C GLU A 117 3.55 -13.02 -7.61
N ILE A 118 3.14 -13.55 -6.44
CA ILE A 118 3.94 -13.54 -5.21
C ILE A 118 5.09 -14.54 -5.32
N ALA A 119 4.85 -15.73 -5.87
CA ALA A 119 5.91 -16.70 -6.16
C ALA A 119 6.93 -16.12 -7.15
N ARG A 120 6.47 -15.40 -8.17
CA ARG A 120 7.32 -14.69 -9.13
C ARG A 120 8.08 -13.53 -8.47
N LEU A 121 7.46 -12.74 -7.60
CA LEU A 121 8.16 -11.72 -6.80
C LEU A 121 9.36 -12.33 -6.06
N ALA A 122 9.18 -13.51 -5.48
CA ALA A 122 10.22 -14.22 -4.72
C ALA A 122 11.46 -14.59 -5.56
N THR A 123 11.32 -14.75 -6.88
CA THR A 123 12.44 -15.08 -7.78
C THR A 123 13.38 -13.90 -8.01
N PHE A 124 12.96 -12.67 -7.71
CA PHE A 124 13.81 -11.48 -7.76
C PHE A 124 14.59 -11.26 -6.46
N GLY A 125 14.16 -11.89 -5.37
CA GLY A 125 14.78 -11.73 -4.06
C GLY A 125 15.90 -12.72 -3.79
N LYS A 126 16.53 -12.55 -2.62
CA LYS A 126 17.53 -13.47 -2.07
C LYS A 126 17.23 -13.79 -0.61
N ASP A 127 17.96 -14.74 -0.06
CA ASP A 127 17.79 -15.11 1.34
C ASP A 127 18.47 -14.08 2.25
N TYR A 128 17.74 -13.69 3.30
CA TYR A 128 18.17 -12.79 4.36
C TYR A 128 18.13 -13.52 5.70
N PRO A 129 19.00 -13.19 6.66
CA PRO A 129 18.83 -13.62 8.04
C PRO A 129 17.49 -13.10 8.58
N ASN A 130 16.67 -14.00 9.10
CA ASN A 130 15.43 -13.62 9.77
C ASN A 130 15.77 -13.23 11.23
N PRO A 131 15.32 -12.06 11.72
CA PRO A 131 15.48 -11.67 13.13
C PRO A 131 14.97 -12.70 14.15
N ASP A 132 13.96 -13.50 13.78
CA ASP A 132 13.40 -14.55 14.64
C ASP A 132 14.16 -15.89 14.55
N GLY A 133 15.26 -15.93 13.78
CA GLY A 133 16.08 -17.10 13.52
C GLY A 133 15.83 -17.72 12.14
N GLY A 134 16.88 -18.32 11.57
CA GLY A 134 16.85 -18.92 10.24
C GLY A 134 17.03 -17.91 9.10
N THR A 135 16.56 -18.27 7.91
CA THR A 135 16.60 -17.43 6.71
C THR A 135 15.20 -17.22 6.14
N GLU A 136 14.98 -16.08 5.51
CA GLU A 136 13.74 -15.76 4.79
C GLU A 136 14.04 -15.12 3.44
N ARG A 137 13.12 -15.29 2.48
CA ARG A 137 13.24 -14.64 1.17
C ARG A 137 12.80 -13.18 1.27
N GLY A 138 13.66 -12.28 0.80
CA GLY A 138 13.41 -10.84 0.82
C GLY A 138 13.90 -10.14 -0.44
N LEU A 139 13.38 -8.93 -0.68
CA LEU A 139 13.79 -8.06 -1.77
C LEU A 139 14.41 -6.76 -1.23
N SER A 140 15.63 -6.47 -1.65
CA SER A 140 16.24 -5.15 -1.47
C SER A 140 15.58 -4.09 -2.38
N ALA A 141 15.96 -2.83 -2.19
CA ALA A 141 15.58 -1.75 -3.11
C ALA A 141 15.98 -2.03 -4.58
N SER A 142 17.14 -2.64 -4.82
CA SER A 142 17.58 -3.00 -6.18
C SER A 142 16.78 -4.16 -6.77
N ASP A 143 16.38 -5.12 -5.95
CA ASP A 143 15.56 -6.26 -6.39
C ASP A 143 14.15 -5.79 -6.74
N ILE A 144 13.56 -4.91 -5.90
CA ILE A 144 12.30 -4.23 -6.18
C ILE A 144 12.37 -3.48 -7.52
N LYS A 145 13.44 -2.70 -7.75
CA LYS A 145 13.62 -1.97 -9.01
C LYS A 145 13.66 -2.92 -10.21
N THR A 146 14.35 -4.05 -10.08
CA THR A 146 14.44 -5.08 -11.12
C THR A 146 13.09 -5.73 -11.39
N PHE A 147 12.35 -6.10 -10.34
CA PHE A 147 11.00 -6.64 -10.42
C PHE A 147 10.03 -5.67 -11.12
N MET A 148 10.08 -4.38 -10.76
CA MET A 148 9.26 -3.34 -11.38
C MET A 148 9.60 -3.14 -12.86
N ALA A 149 10.88 -3.13 -13.21
CA ALA A 149 11.32 -3.04 -14.60
C ALA A 149 10.80 -4.23 -15.43
N ALA A 150 10.87 -5.45 -14.88
CA ALA A 150 10.36 -6.65 -15.54
C ALA A 150 8.83 -6.60 -15.72
N ASN A 151 8.08 -6.10 -14.73
CA ASN A 151 6.63 -5.94 -14.85
C ASN A 151 6.23 -4.89 -15.88
N PHE A 152 6.97 -3.79 -15.96
CA PHE A 152 6.73 -2.75 -16.95
C PHE A 152 7.03 -3.25 -18.37
N GLN A 153 8.12 -4.01 -18.54
CA GLN A 153 8.42 -4.62 -19.83
C GLN A 153 7.32 -5.59 -20.25
N ARG A 154 6.91 -6.49 -19.35
CA ARG A 154 5.78 -7.40 -19.61
C ARG A 154 4.49 -6.66 -20.00
N ALA A 155 4.18 -5.55 -19.31
CA ALA A 155 3.00 -4.74 -19.65
C ALA A 155 3.12 -4.10 -21.04
N LYS A 156 4.32 -3.66 -21.45
CA LYS A 156 4.53 -3.17 -22.82
C LYS A 156 4.33 -4.27 -23.86
N ASP A 157 4.81 -5.47 -23.58
CA ASP A 157 4.76 -6.58 -24.53
C ASP A 157 3.32 -7.11 -24.72
N GLU A 158 2.48 -7.02 -23.68
CA GLU A 158 1.08 -7.48 -23.68
C GLU A 158 0.09 -6.44 -24.26
N HIS A 159 0.52 -5.21 -24.50
CA HIS A 159 -0.36 -4.11 -24.89
C HIS A 159 0.10 -3.41 -26.19
N PRO A 160 -0.81 -2.77 -26.94
CA PRO A 160 -0.44 -2.04 -28.15
C PRO A 160 0.52 -0.87 -27.84
N PRO A 161 1.32 -0.39 -28.82
CA PRO A 161 2.29 0.69 -28.61
C PRO A 161 1.70 1.97 -27.99
N SER A 162 0.41 2.25 -28.21
CA SER A 162 -0.32 3.36 -27.59
C SER A 162 -0.39 3.26 -26.06
N TYR A 163 -0.34 2.04 -25.49
CA TYR A 163 -0.32 1.82 -24.05
C TYR A 163 0.93 2.44 -23.41
N ALA A 164 2.11 2.27 -24.01
CA ALA A 164 3.34 2.85 -23.50
C ALA A 164 3.31 4.39 -23.52
N ILE A 165 2.65 4.98 -24.51
CA ILE A 165 2.49 6.44 -24.65
C ILE A 165 1.52 6.96 -23.59
N LEU A 166 0.35 6.33 -23.45
CA LEU A 166 -0.69 6.75 -22.52
C LEU A 166 -0.30 6.51 -21.05
N HIS A 167 0.55 5.52 -20.79
CA HIS A 167 0.96 5.13 -19.44
C HIS A 167 2.43 5.42 -19.14
N GLY A 168 3.02 6.42 -19.82
CA GLY A 168 4.41 6.85 -19.60
C GLY A 168 4.73 7.29 -18.16
N TYR A 169 3.70 7.59 -17.35
CA TYR A 169 3.82 7.91 -15.93
C TYR A 169 3.84 6.68 -15.01
N TYR A 170 3.54 5.48 -15.51
CA TYR A 170 3.52 4.26 -14.69
C TYR A 170 4.84 3.97 -13.99
N PRO A 171 6.02 4.11 -14.62
CA PRO A 171 7.29 3.97 -13.93
C PRO A 171 7.41 4.90 -12.70
N LEU A 172 6.91 6.14 -12.77
CA LEU A 172 6.93 7.07 -11.64
C LEU A 172 6.01 6.61 -10.50
N LEU A 173 4.80 6.15 -10.82
CA LEU A 173 3.87 5.61 -9.80
C LEU A 173 4.37 4.30 -9.19
N MET A 174 5.03 3.46 -10.00
CA MET A 174 5.57 2.15 -9.62
C MET A 174 6.82 2.27 -8.74
N LEU A 175 7.63 3.30 -8.98
CA LEU A 175 8.75 3.69 -8.13
C LEU A 175 8.28 4.38 -6.84
N GLY A 176 6.98 4.68 -6.69
CA GLY A 176 6.43 5.24 -5.46
C GLY A 176 6.04 4.16 -4.43
N GLU A 177 5.16 3.23 -4.82
CA GLU A 177 4.50 2.33 -3.85
C GLU A 177 5.44 1.30 -3.22
N TRP A 178 6.28 0.64 -4.01
CA TRP A 178 7.15 -0.42 -3.47
C TRP A 178 8.29 0.11 -2.59
N PRO A 179 8.96 1.23 -2.94
CA PRO A 179 9.92 1.85 -2.03
C PRO A 179 9.29 2.39 -0.75
N VAL A 180 8.06 2.91 -0.80
CA VAL A 180 7.31 3.28 0.41
C VAL A 180 6.98 2.04 1.25
N LEU A 181 6.58 0.94 0.61
CA LEU A 181 6.33 -0.32 1.31
C LEU A 181 7.61 -0.87 1.97
N LEU A 182 8.76 -0.75 1.30
CA LEU A 182 10.08 -1.08 1.88
C LEU A 182 10.46 -0.13 3.03
N ASP A 183 10.17 1.17 2.93
CA ASP A 183 10.45 2.13 4.00
C ASP A 183 9.61 1.83 5.25
N ILE A 184 8.33 1.47 5.09
CA ILE A 184 7.41 1.18 6.19
C ILE A 184 7.60 -0.24 6.72
N MET A 185 7.49 -1.25 5.85
CA MET A 185 7.52 -2.67 6.19
C MET A 185 8.88 -3.32 5.98
N GLY A 186 9.93 -2.58 5.64
CA GLY A 186 11.27 -3.17 5.54
C GLY A 186 11.76 -3.70 6.88
N LYS A 187 12.45 -4.85 6.83
CA LYS A 187 13.31 -5.35 7.91
C LYS A 187 14.74 -4.88 7.65
N GLY A 188 15.53 -4.71 8.71
CA GLY A 188 16.90 -4.20 8.62
C GLY A 188 16.96 -2.70 8.32
N ASP A 189 18.19 -2.17 8.23
CA ASP A 189 18.46 -0.74 8.14
C ASP A 189 19.39 -0.38 6.99
N GLY A 190 19.31 0.89 6.56
CA GLY A 190 20.16 1.42 5.49
C GLY A 190 20.09 0.59 4.22
N ASN A 191 21.27 0.21 3.71
CA ASN A 191 21.40 -0.57 2.47
C ASN A 191 21.03 -2.06 2.63
N ASP A 192 20.97 -2.55 3.88
CA ASP A 192 20.59 -3.94 4.18
C ASP A 192 19.08 -4.09 4.34
N ARG A 193 18.33 -2.98 4.25
CA ARG A 193 16.88 -2.98 4.32
C ARG A 193 16.26 -3.82 3.20
N TYR A 194 15.38 -4.73 3.58
CA TYR A 194 14.70 -5.62 2.64
C TYR A 194 13.22 -5.78 2.99
N LEU A 195 12.40 -6.09 1.99
CA LEU A 195 10.98 -6.38 2.14
C LEU A 195 10.78 -7.90 2.12
N SER A 196 10.25 -8.46 3.21
CA SER A 196 9.99 -9.91 3.33
C SER A 196 8.88 -10.36 2.38
N VAL A 197 9.12 -11.42 1.60
CA VAL A 197 8.10 -11.99 0.72
C VAL A 197 6.92 -12.55 1.53
N ALA A 198 7.18 -13.15 2.69
CA ALA A 198 6.14 -13.69 3.56
C ALA A 198 5.21 -12.58 4.09
N GLU A 199 5.78 -11.42 4.43
CA GLU A 199 4.99 -10.28 4.90
C GLU A 199 4.23 -9.59 3.76
N VAL A 200 4.80 -9.55 2.56
CA VAL A 200 4.05 -9.13 1.35
C VAL A 200 2.87 -10.08 1.12
N ARG A 201 3.08 -11.39 1.21
CA ARG A 201 1.98 -12.36 1.08
C ARG A 201 0.89 -12.11 2.12
N THR A 202 1.28 -11.94 3.38
CA THR A 202 0.37 -11.65 4.49
C THR A 202 -0.43 -10.36 4.24
N LEU A 203 0.24 -9.30 3.76
CA LEU A 203 -0.40 -8.03 3.44
C LEU A 203 -1.46 -8.17 2.33
N PHE A 204 -1.13 -8.88 1.25
CA PHE A 204 -2.04 -8.99 0.09
C PHE A 204 -3.17 -9.99 0.32
N VAL A 205 -2.84 -11.21 0.79
CA VAL A 205 -3.79 -12.31 0.93
C VAL A 205 -4.65 -12.12 2.18
N GLU A 206 -4.00 -11.85 3.31
CA GLU A 206 -4.65 -11.86 4.61
C GLU A 206 -5.08 -10.46 5.06
N ARG A 207 -4.58 -9.40 4.39
CA ARG A 207 -4.84 -8.00 4.73
C ARG A 207 -4.42 -7.68 6.17
N ARG A 208 -3.29 -8.25 6.60
CA ARG A 208 -2.72 -8.04 7.93
C ARG A 208 -1.35 -7.38 7.85
N PHE A 209 -1.03 -6.62 8.88
CA PHE A 209 0.29 -6.06 9.07
C PHE A 209 1.15 -6.97 9.96
N PRO A 210 2.48 -6.96 9.78
CA PRO A 210 3.40 -7.56 10.73
C PRO A 210 3.34 -6.87 12.10
N ASP A 211 3.64 -7.60 13.18
CA ASP A 211 3.50 -7.13 14.57
C ASP A 211 4.25 -5.82 14.87
N ARG A 212 5.41 -5.60 14.24
CA ARG A 212 6.16 -4.33 14.40
C ARG A 212 5.36 -3.12 13.91
N ILE A 213 4.58 -3.29 12.84
CA ILE A 213 3.77 -2.22 12.26
C ILE A 213 2.47 -2.06 13.07
N VAL A 214 1.89 -3.16 13.53
CA VAL A 214 0.76 -3.13 14.48
C VAL A 214 1.11 -2.33 15.74
N THR A 215 2.30 -2.56 16.29
CA THR A 215 2.81 -1.80 17.45
C THR A 215 2.87 -0.30 17.15
N LEU A 216 3.37 0.10 15.98
CA LEU A 216 3.42 1.50 15.58
C LEU A 216 2.02 2.10 15.37
N LEU A 217 1.09 1.34 14.78
CA LEU A 217 -0.28 1.79 14.53
C LEU A 217 -1.06 2.06 15.82
N ASN A 218 -0.76 1.32 16.88
CA ASN A 218 -1.37 1.41 18.21
C ASN A 218 -0.70 2.40 19.17
N ALA A 219 0.41 3.02 18.77
CA ALA A 219 1.15 4.01 19.56
C ALA A 219 0.51 5.40 19.50
#